data_AF-A0A814AZQ2-F1
#
_entry.id   AF-A0A814AZQ2-F1
#
_cell.length_a   1.000
_cell.length_b   1.000
_cell.length_c   1.000
_cell.angle_alpha   90.00
_cell.angle_beta   90.00
_cell.angle_gamma   90.00
#
_symmetry.space_group_name_H-M   'P 1'
#
loop_
_entity.id
_entity.type
_entity.pdbx_description
1 polymer ?
#
loop_
_entity_poly.entity_id
_entity_poly.type
_entity_poly.pdbx_seq_one_letter_code
_entity_poly.pdbx_strand_id
1 'polypeptide(L)'
;MMANTEYNASSRNSGHKIALVIGNGNYGPENSLENTINDANEMAKLLKKIGFKIQGDKAQLDLGYSAMKHILVDFQASIKKESMVLFYFAGHGVQSNNRNYLIPTDNFNENNAPLRGSDLRGRAIDAENILDEINDRHPFATFFFLDCCRTYDLRNDDLRGSRSRDLPQHSHGLITMPAKVGSLIAFACAPGTTADDGRDGEVHGLFTKYLLEHLKTPNEDIEKLLRRVRNDVLKASREEQIPHVTSLLTYDHICLFEQEGNDFPQYKI
;
A
#
# COMPACT_ATOMS: atom_id res chain seq x y z
N MET A 1 -1.62 -41.64 -4.37
CA MET A 1 -2.39 -41.13 -3.22
C MET A 1 -2.16 -39.63 -3.16
N MET A 2 -3.12 -38.85 -3.65
CA MET A 2 -3.08 -37.39 -3.54
C MET A 2 -3.42 -37.03 -2.10
N ALA A 3 -2.55 -36.26 -1.45
CA ALA A 3 -2.82 -35.75 -0.12
C ALA A 3 -3.99 -34.77 -0.20
N ASN A 4 -5.12 -35.14 0.39
CA ASN A 4 -6.21 -34.22 0.69
C ASN A 4 -5.67 -33.16 1.65
N THR A 5 -5.32 -31.99 1.14
CA THR A 5 -5.16 -30.80 1.98
C THR A 5 -6.57 -30.31 2.30
N GLU A 6 -7.10 -30.72 3.45
CA GLU A 6 -8.32 -30.16 4.01
C GLU A 6 -8.08 -28.66 4.25
N TYR A 7 -8.64 -27.81 3.39
CA TYR A 7 -8.79 -26.39 3.65
C TYR A 7 -9.88 -26.22 4.72
N ASN A 8 -9.52 -26.51 5.97
CA ASN A 8 -10.39 -26.22 7.12
C ASN A 8 -10.52 -24.71 7.28
N ALA A 9 -11.75 -24.22 7.43
CA ALA A 9 -12.11 -22.87 7.86
C ALA A 9 -11.44 -22.59 9.21
N SER A 10 -10.19 -22.12 9.17
CA SER A 10 -9.32 -21.98 10.33
C SER A 10 -9.00 -20.51 10.50
N SER A 11 -9.58 -19.90 11.54
CA SER A 11 -9.05 -18.66 12.10
C SER A 11 -7.61 -18.94 12.52
N ARG A 12 -6.63 -18.51 11.73
CA ARG A 12 -5.21 -18.71 12.01
C ARG A 12 -4.63 -17.45 12.64
N ASN A 13 -4.33 -17.55 13.94
CA ASN A 13 -3.55 -16.53 14.63
C ASN A 13 -2.06 -16.87 14.45
N SER A 14 -1.34 -16.15 13.58
CA SER A 14 0.12 -16.30 13.58
C SER A 14 0.69 -15.65 14.82
N GLY A 15 1.60 -16.33 15.51
CA GLY A 15 2.38 -15.74 16.59
C GLY A 15 3.31 -14.60 16.14
N HIS A 16 3.34 -14.23 14.85
CA HIS A 16 4.26 -13.26 14.27
C HIS A 16 3.56 -12.32 13.27
N LYS A 17 2.95 -11.24 13.77
CA LYS A 17 2.46 -10.10 12.98
C LYS A 17 3.59 -9.07 12.80
N ILE A 18 3.94 -8.74 11.56
CA ILE A 18 4.98 -7.74 11.26
C ILE A 18 4.50 -6.77 10.18
N ALA A 19 4.84 -5.49 10.33
CA ALA A 19 4.49 -4.47 9.36
C ALA A 19 5.65 -3.53 9.03
N LEU A 20 5.69 -3.06 7.79
CA LEU A 20 6.51 -1.93 7.37
C LEU A 20 5.57 -0.82 6.90
N VAL A 21 5.78 0.39 7.44
CA VAL A 21 4.97 1.57 7.17
C VAL A 21 5.90 2.66 6.68
N ILE A 22 5.73 3.08 5.43
CA ILE A 22 6.51 4.15 4.80
C ILE A 22 5.59 5.31 4.45
N GLY A 23 6.00 6.53 4.78
CA GLY A 23 5.33 7.77 4.37
C GLY A 23 6.33 8.73 3.75
N ASN A 24 6.24 8.94 2.44
CA ASN A 24 7.09 9.90 1.73
C ASN A 24 6.23 11.07 1.28
N GLY A 25 6.38 12.23 1.94
CA GLY A 25 5.61 13.45 1.65
C GLY A 25 6.46 14.64 1.23
N ASN A 26 7.74 14.70 1.58
CA ASN A 26 8.60 15.85 1.29
C ASN A 26 9.36 15.68 -0.04
N TYR A 27 8.68 15.90 -1.17
CA TYR A 27 9.28 15.92 -2.51
C TYR A 27 9.65 17.35 -2.95
N GLY A 28 10.04 18.19 -2.00
CA GLY A 28 10.38 19.59 -2.27
C GLY A 28 9.16 20.48 -2.57
N PRO A 29 9.37 21.79 -2.77
CA PRO A 29 8.35 22.82 -2.61
C PRO A 29 7.07 22.66 -3.44
N GLU A 30 7.16 22.08 -4.65
CA GLU A 30 6.03 21.99 -5.59
C GLU A 30 5.32 20.63 -5.59
N ASN A 31 5.92 19.61 -4.96
CA ASN A 31 5.43 18.23 -5.02
C ASN A 31 5.21 17.62 -3.62
N SER A 32 5.20 18.44 -2.56
CA SER A 32 4.93 17.93 -1.22
C SER A 32 3.50 17.40 -1.08
N LEU A 33 3.36 16.35 -0.26
CA LEU A 33 2.08 15.79 0.20
C LEU A 33 1.95 16.10 1.69
N GLU A 34 0.89 16.82 2.06
CA GLU A 34 0.74 17.41 3.39
C GLU A 34 0.38 16.35 4.43
N ASN A 35 -0.48 15.40 4.07
CA ASN A 35 -1.05 14.45 5.03
C ASN A 35 -0.32 13.12 5.11
N THR A 36 0.44 12.76 4.07
CA THR A 36 1.17 11.49 3.96
C THR A 36 2.03 11.16 5.19
N ILE A 37 2.71 12.16 5.78
CA ILE A 37 3.53 11.94 6.99
C ILE A 37 2.67 11.60 8.20
N ASN A 38 1.54 12.29 8.35
CA ASN A 38 0.63 12.04 9.46
C ASN A 38 -0.09 10.69 9.30
N ASP A 39 -0.51 10.37 8.07
CA ASP A 39 -1.09 9.08 7.68
C ASP A 39 -0.19 7.90 8.07
N ALA A 40 1.09 7.92 7.66
CA ALA A 40 2.04 6.88 8.00
C ALA A 40 2.27 6.77 9.53
N ASN A 41 2.37 7.90 10.23
CA ASN A 41 2.56 7.89 11.68
C ASN A 41 1.37 7.27 12.43
N GLU A 42 0.14 7.66 12.11
CA GLU A 42 -1.06 7.10 12.74
C GLU A 42 -1.29 5.63 12.37
N MET A 43 -0.97 5.25 11.12
CA MET A 43 -1.01 3.84 10.70
C MET A 43 -0.04 2.99 11.52
N ALA A 44 1.22 3.41 11.66
CA ALA A 44 2.19 2.68 12.47
C ALA A 44 1.79 2.56 13.95
N LYS A 45 1.23 3.64 14.53
CA LYS A 45 0.71 3.63 15.91
C LYS A 45 -0.44 2.64 16.07
N LEU A 46 -1.41 2.64 15.15
CA LEU A 46 -2.55 1.74 15.20
C LEU A 46 -2.13 0.28 15.01
N LEU A 47 -1.31 -0.01 14.00
CA LEU A 47 -0.81 -1.36 13.74
C LEU A 47 -0.06 -1.93 14.94
N LYS A 48 0.78 -1.11 15.60
CA LYS A 48 1.45 -1.48 16.85
C LYS A 48 0.45 -1.79 17.97
N LYS A 49 -0.61 -0.99 18.09
CA LYS A 49 -1.67 -1.19 19.10
C LYS A 49 -2.44 -2.49 18.89
N ILE A 50 -2.65 -2.92 17.64
CA ILE A 50 -3.36 -4.16 17.30
C ILE A 50 -2.44 -5.39 17.16
N GLY A 51 -1.18 -5.27 17.60
CA GLY A 51 -0.27 -6.40 17.79
C GLY A 51 0.78 -6.62 16.72
N PHE A 52 0.93 -5.71 15.74
CA PHE A 52 2.03 -5.78 14.79
C PHE A 52 3.35 -5.30 15.39
N LYS A 53 4.43 -6.03 15.12
CA LYS A 53 5.79 -5.48 15.24
C LYS A 53 6.05 -4.58 14.04
N ILE A 54 6.38 -3.31 14.27
CA ILE A 54 6.74 -2.37 13.19
C ILE A 54 8.23 -2.51 12.89
N GLN A 55 8.59 -2.71 11.63
CA GLN A 55 9.98 -2.68 11.17
C GLN A 55 10.55 -1.27 11.41
N GLY A 56 11.67 -1.21 12.16
CA GLY A 56 12.25 0.05 12.60
C GLY A 56 11.49 0.74 13.75
N ASP A 57 10.56 0.04 14.41
CA ASP A 57 9.81 0.44 15.62
C ASP A 57 8.85 1.65 15.50
N LYS A 58 8.81 2.29 14.31
CA LYS A 58 7.97 3.43 13.95
C LYS A 58 7.78 3.52 12.43
N ALA A 59 6.92 4.44 11.98
CA ALA A 59 6.83 4.81 10.58
C ALA A 59 8.18 5.32 10.05
N GLN A 60 8.51 4.95 8.81
CA GLN A 60 9.72 5.37 8.13
C GLN A 60 9.36 6.49 7.15
N LEU A 61 9.95 7.67 7.34
CA LEU A 61 9.45 8.90 6.75
C LEU A 61 10.47 9.51 5.79
N ASP A 62 9.97 10.05 4.68
CA ASP A 62 10.74 10.80 3.68
C ASP A 62 12.04 10.11 3.24
N LEU A 63 11.93 8.82 2.95
CA LEU A 63 13.07 8.00 2.58
C LEU A 63 13.50 8.29 1.13
N GLY A 64 14.79 8.58 0.97
CA GLY A 64 15.46 8.53 -0.32
C GLY A 64 15.70 7.08 -0.80
N TYR A 65 16.08 6.92 -2.06
CA TYR A 65 16.16 5.63 -2.76
C TYR A 65 16.99 4.59 -2.00
N SER A 66 18.20 4.96 -1.57
CA SER A 66 19.10 4.05 -0.84
C SER A 66 18.52 3.63 0.51
N ALA A 67 17.87 4.54 1.23
CA ALA A 67 17.26 4.25 2.52
C ALA A 67 16.02 3.35 2.37
N MET A 68 15.19 3.59 1.34
CA MET A 68 14.07 2.71 1.00
C MET A 68 14.55 1.29 0.70
N LYS A 69 15.58 1.11 -0.14
CA LYS A 69 16.11 -0.22 -0.43
C LYS A 69 16.64 -0.92 0.82
N HIS A 70 17.36 -0.19 1.68
CA HIS A 70 17.89 -0.74 2.92
C HIS A 70 16.78 -1.26 3.83
N ILE A 71 15.76 -0.44 4.10
CA ILE A 71 14.69 -0.84 5.01
C ILE A 71 13.81 -1.97 4.44
N LEU A 72 13.66 -2.05 3.11
CA LEU A 72 12.96 -3.15 2.45
C LEU A 72 13.73 -4.47 2.58
N VAL A 73 15.05 -4.46 2.42
CA VAL A 73 15.91 -5.63 2.66
C VAL A 73 15.81 -6.09 4.12
N ASP A 74 15.89 -5.15 5.07
CA ASP A 74 15.76 -5.45 6.49
C ASP A 74 14.38 -6.01 6.85
N PHE A 75 13.32 -5.46 6.25
CA PHE A 75 11.96 -5.94 6.40
C PHE A 75 11.80 -7.35 5.86
N GLN A 76 12.29 -7.62 4.65
CA GLN A 76 12.24 -8.94 4.05
C GLN A 76 12.96 -9.98 4.93
N ALA A 77 14.13 -9.62 5.47
CA ALA A 77 14.92 -10.48 6.33
C ALA A 77 14.23 -10.79 7.68
N SER A 78 13.39 -9.87 8.18
CA SER A 78 12.68 -10.04 9.44
C SER A 78 11.38 -10.84 9.34
N ILE A 79 10.87 -11.08 8.12
CA ILE A 79 9.71 -11.94 7.87
C ILE A 79 10.08 -13.40 8.09
N LYS A 80 9.33 -14.05 8.98
CA LYS A 80 9.39 -15.49 9.24
C LYS A 80 8.33 -16.21 8.42
N LYS A 81 8.57 -17.49 8.14
CA LYS A 81 7.56 -18.36 7.55
C LYS A 81 6.28 -18.33 8.39
N GLU A 82 5.11 -18.34 7.74
CA GLU A 82 3.78 -18.27 8.37
C GLU A 82 3.54 -16.96 9.16
N SER A 83 4.26 -15.87 8.88
CA SER A 83 3.94 -14.54 9.43
C SER A 83 2.69 -13.93 8.79
N MET A 84 2.01 -13.06 9.54
CA MET A 84 1.10 -12.06 8.98
C MET A 84 1.94 -10.83 8.63
N VAL A 85 1.98 -10.46 7.36
CA VAL A 85 2.81 -9.35 6.87
C VAL A 85 1.91 -8.23 6.37
N LEU A 86 2.17 -7.00 6.80
CA LEU A 86 1.50 -5.81 6.27
C LEU A 86 2.53 -4.80 5.77
N PHE A 87 2.47 -4.47 4.49
CA PHE A 87 3.20 -3.36 3.91
C PHE A 87 2.22 -2.22 3.64
N TYR A 88 2.54 -1.04 4.17
CA TYR A 88 1.80 0.18 3.91
C TYR A 88 2.76 1.23 3.35
N PHE A 89 2.37 1.83 2.23
CA PHE A 89 3.07 2.98 1.65
C PHE A 89 2.09 4.11 1.39
N ALA A 90 2.42 5.31 1.85
CA ALA A 90 1.78 6.55 1.45
C ALA A 90 2.82 7.47 0.77
N GLY A 91 2.46 8.06 -0.36
CA GLY A 91 3.35 8.94 -1.11
C GLY A 91 3.06 9.01 -2.60
N HIS A 92 4.05 9.40 -3.39
CA HIS A 92 3.95 9.37 -4.84
C HIS A 92 4.20 7.96 -5.38
N GLY A 93 3.36 7.57 -6.34
CA GLY A 93 3.48 6.33 -7.10
C GLY A 93 3.23 6.58 -8.58
N VAL A 94 3.94 5.87 -9.44
CA VAL A 94 3.85 6.04 -10.90
C VAL A 94 3.75 4.70 -11.59
N GLN A 95 3.04 4.65 -12.70
CA GLN A 95 3.05 3.48 -13.57
C GLN A 95 3.99 3.69 -14.76
N SER A 96 4.83 2.69 -15.04
CA SER A 96 5.66 2.64 -16.24
C SER A 96 5.84 1.19 -16.69
N ASN A 97 5.77 0.93 -17.99
CA ASN A 97 5.97 -0.42 -18.57
C ASN A 97 5.16 -1.53 -17.87
N ASN A 98 3.89 -1.26 -17.56
CA ASN A 98 3.00 -2.19 -16.85
C ASN A 98 3.49 -2.63 -15.46
N ARG A 99 4.21 -1.74 -14.76
CA ARG A 99 4.59 -1.92 -13.36
C ARG A 99 4.34 -0.65 -12.57
N ASN A 100 4.15 -0.80 -11.27
CA ASN A 100 3.97 0.28 -10.33
C ASN A 100 5.28 0.58 -9.62
N TYR A 101 5.62 1.86 -9.51
CA TYR A 101 6.83 2.33 -8.88
C TYR A 101 6.50 3.30 -7.75
N LEU A 102 7.03 3.03 -6.56
CA LEU A 102 6.99 3.92 -5.41
C LEU A 102 8.15 4.91 -5.50
N ILE A 103 7.87 6.19 -5.28
CA ILE A 103 8.83 7.25 -5.51
C ILE A 103 9.56 7.64 -4.21
N PRO A 104 10.90 7.57 -4.18
CA PRO A 104 11.69 8.11 -3.09
C PRO A 104 11.73 9.64 -3.09
N THR A 105 11.98 10.25 -1.94
CA THR A 105 12.01 11.73 -1.80
C THR A 105 13.20 12.39 -2.46
N ASP A 106 14.27 11.66 -2.81
CA ASP A 106 15.48 12.18 -3.44
C ASP A 106 15.51 12.02 -4.96
N ASN A 107 14.33 11.99 -5.60
CA ASN A 107 14.16 11.71 -7.03
C ASN A 107 14.33 12.95 -7.95
N PHE A 108 15.29 13.81 -7.65
CA PHE A 108 15.60 14.99 -8.46
C PHE A 108 16.87 14.82 -9.30
N ASN A 109 16.94 15.52 -10.42
CA ASN A 109 18.16 15.70 -11.20
C ASN A 109 19.03 16.84 -10.65
N GLU A 110 20.17 17.08 -11.29
CA GLU A 110 21.14 18.13 -10.91
C GLU A 110 20.56 19.55 -10.87
N ASN A 111 19.45 19.79 -11.58
CA ASN A 111 18.74 21.08 -11.60
C ASN A 111 17.56 21.13 -10.60
N ASN A 112 17.50 20.17 -9.66
CA ASN A 112 16.43 20.03 -8.69
C ASN A 112 15.03 19.80 -9.32
N ALA A 113 14.99 19.29 -10.55
CA ALA A 113 13.75 18.92 -11.23
C ALA A 113 13.48 17.41 -11.07
N PRO A 114 12.20 16.98 -10.97
CA PRO A 114 11.87 15.56 -10.83
C PRO A 114 12.41 14.70 -11.98
N LEU A 115 12.98 13.54 -11.65
CA LEU A 115 13.47 12.57 -12.63
C LEU A 115 12.33 12.07 -13.52
N ARG A 116 12.65 11.72 -14.76
CA ARG A 116 11.70 11.25 -15.78
C ARG A 116 12.23 10.01 -16.49
N GLY A 117 11.36 9.33 -17.24
CA GLY A 117 11.75 8.24 -18.15
C GLY A 117 12.59 7.14 -17.49
N SER A 118 13.75 6.84 -18.09
CA SER A 118 14.69 5.84 -17.59
C SER A 118 15.29 6.19 -16.24
N ASP A 119 15.56 7.46 -15.99
CA ASP A 119 16.26 7.91 -14.79
C ASP A 119 15.36 7.78 -13.57
N LEU A 120 14.06 8.09 -13.75
CA LEU A 120 13.06 7.83 -12.72
C LEU A 120 12.97 6.32 -12.42
N ARG A 121 12.90 5.47 -13.45
CA ARG A 121 12.87 4.01 -13.24
C ARG A 121 14.12 3.49 -12.55
N GLY A 122 15.29 4.05 -12.84
CA GLY A 122 16.55 3.69 -12.19
C GLY A 122 16.63 4.09 -10.70
N ARG A 123 15.79 5.03 -10.26
CA ARG A 123 15.76 5.57 -8.89
C ARG A 123 14.39 5.45 -8.20
N ALA A 124 13.48 4.64 -8.74
CA ALA A 124 12.20 4.32 -8.13
C ALA A 124 12.17 2.87 -7.62
N ILE A 125 11.25 2.57 -6.72
CA ILE A 125 11.13 1.23 -6.12
C ILE A 125 9.97 0.49 -6.78
N ASP A 126 10.25 -0.67 -7.34
CA ASP A 126 9.27 -1.53 -8.00
C ASP A 126 8.33 -2.20 -6.97
N ALA A 127 7.05 -1.83 -6.97
CA ALA A 127 6.08 -2.28 -5.97
C ALA A 127 5.75 -3.76 -6.12
N GLU A 128 5.66 -4.27 -7.35
CA GLU A 128 5.48 -5.70 -7.63
C GLU A 128 6.67 -6.52 -7.13
N ASN A 129 7.90 -6.00 -7.25
CA ASN A 129 9.08 -6.67 -6.70
C ASN A 129 9.06 -6.76 -5.17
N ILE A 130 8.59 -5.72 -4.46
CA ILE A 130 8.40 -5.79 -3.00
C ILE A 130 7.40 -6.90 -2.66
N LEU A 131 6.27 -6.97 -3.37
CA LEU A 131 5.26 -7.99 -3.15
C LEU A 131 5.84 -9.40 -3.39
N ASP A 132 6.58 -9.59 -4.48
CA ASP A 132 7.25 -10.86 -4.79
C ASP A 132 8.22 -11.26 -3.66
N GLU A 133 9.12 -10.36 -3.27
CA GLU A 133 10.12 -10.57 -2.23
C GLU A 133 9.53 -10.89 -0.85
N ILE A 134 8.38 -10.30 -0.51
CA ILE A 134 7.63 -10.63 0.71
C ILE A 134 7.04 -12.05 0.61
N ASN A 135 6.40 -12.39 -0.51
CA ASN A 135 5.75 -13.70 -0.66
C ASN A 135 6.74 -14.86 -0.76
N ASP A 136 7.96 -14.62 -1.22
CA ASP A 136 9.07 -15.59 -1.20
C ASP A 136 9.49 -16.00 0.23
N ARG A 137 9.06 -15.24 1.25
CA ARG A 137 9.25 -15.60 2.67
C ARG A 137 8.16 -16.53 3.22
N HIS A 138 7.19 -16.89 2.37
CA HIS A 138 6.05 -17.75 2.70
C HIS A 138 5.26 -17.30 3.94
N PRO A 139 4.80 -16.03 3.98
CA PRO A 139 3.80 -15.62 4.97
C PRO A 139 2.50 -16.40 4.75
N PHE A 140 1.69 -16.58 5.80
CA PHE A 140 0.35 -17.17 5.60
C PHE A 140 -0.64 -16.13 5.06
N ALA A 141 -0.38 -14.84 5.31
CA ALA A 141 -1.17 -13.72 4.82
C ALA A 141 -0.28 -12.48 4.59
N THR A 142 -0.40 -11.87 3.41
CA THR A 142 0.27 -10.61 3.03
C THR A 142 -0.78 -9.54 2.73
N PHE A 143 -0.66 -8.38 3.37
CA PHE A 143 -1.51 -7.21 3.13
C PHE A 143 -0.66 -6.09 2.54
N PHE A 144 -0.97 -5.66 1.31
CA PHE A 144 -0.18 -4.67 0.58
C PHE A 144 -1.05 -3.43 0.29
N PHE A 145 -0.92 -2.40 1.13
CA PHE A 145 -1.76 -1.20 1.11
C PHE A 145 -0.98 -0.03 0.52
N LEU A 146 -1.50 0.53 -0.57
CA LEU A 146 -0.88 1.62 -1.32
C LEU A 146 -1.79 2.84 -1.33
N ASP A 147 -1.44 3.84 -0.52
CA ASP A 147 -2.04 5.18 -0.51
C ASP A 147 -1.22 6.14 -1.37
N CYS A 148 -1.24 5.87 -2.67
CA CYS A 148 -0.47 6.66 -3.63
C CYS A 148 -1.32 7.78 -4.24
N CYS A 149 -0.90 9.02 -4.00
CA CYS A 149 -1.49 10.19 -4.63
C CYS A 149 -0.67 10.59 -5.87
N ARG A 150 -1.41 11.00 -6.92
CA ARG A 150 -0.95 11.71 -8.13
C ARG A 150 -0.28 10.97 -9.30
N THR A 151 -0.55 11.60 -10.45
CA THR A 151 0.18 11.70 -11.71
C THR A 151 1.55 12.36 -11.55
N TYR A 152 2.64 11.60 -11.73
CA TYR A 152 3.90 12.20 -12.17
C TYR A 152 3.77 12.59 -13.63
N ASP A 153 4.01 13.85 -13.97
CA ASP A 153 4.12 14.26 -15.38
C ASP A 153 5.45 13.75 -15.95
N LEU A 154 5.43 12.56 -16.55
CA LEU A 154 6.57 11.94 -17.21
C LEU A 154 6.93 12.59 -18.56
N ARG A 155 6.39 13.77 -18.91
CA ARG A 155 6.70 14.42 -20.19
C ARG A 155 8.21 14.52 -20.42
N ASN A 156 8.72 13.91 -21.49
CA ASN A 156 10.05 14.26 -21.98
C ASN A 156 10.00 15.70 -22.50
N ASP A 157 10.79 16.59 -21.91
CA ASP A 157 10.91 17.98 -22.40
C ASP A 157 11.63 18.06 -23.76
N ASP A 158 12.20 16.94 -24.24
CA ASP A 158 12.83 16.82 -25.56
C ASP A 158 11.84 16.88 -26.76
N LEU A 159 10.52 16.90 -26.50
CA LEU A 159 9.49 16.96 -27.53
C LEU A 159 8.81 18.33 -27.66
N ARG A 160 9.42 19.42 -27.14
CA ARG A 160 8.91 20.81 -27.30
C ARG A 160 8.83 21.32 -28.75
N GLY A 161 9.09 20.47 -29.76
CA GLY A 161 8.98 20.80 -31.18
C GLY A 161 7.83 20.13 -31.94
N SER A 162 7.20 19.08 -31.42
CA SER A 162 6.22 18.31 -32.20
C SER A 162 4.79 18.48 -31.70
N ARG A 163 4.03 19.31 -32.42
CA ARG A 163 2.56 19.40 -32.32
C ARG A 163 1.93 18.09 -32.79
N SER A 164 1.98 17.05 -31.96
CA SER A 164 1.27 15.80 -32.20
C SER A 164 0.07 15.74 -31.27
N ARG A 165 -1.12 15.94 -31.85
CA ARG A 165 -2.43 16.01 -31.17
C ARG A 165 -2.98 14.62 -30.78
N ASP A 166 -2.17 13.57 -30.88
CA ASP A 166 -2.59 12.17 -30.77
C ASP A 166 -1.57 11.32 -29.98
N LEU A 167 -1.25 11.70 -28.74
CA LEU A 167 -0.55 10.82 -27.80
C LEU A 167 -1.58 10.18 -26.85
N PRO A 168 -1.53 8.85 -26.61
CA PRO A 168 -2.50 8.16 -25.77
C PRO A 168 -2.54 8.79 -24.37
N GLN A 169 -3.77 8.92 -23.90
CA GLN A 169 -4.17 9.47 -22.62
C GLN A 169 -3.30 8.90 -21.48
N HIS A 170 -2.52 9.79 -20.88
CA HIS A 170 -1.80 9.68 -19.62
C HIS A 170 -2.46 8.69 -18.64
N SER A 171 -1.76 7.63 -18.23
CA SER A 171 -2.20 6.80 -17.11
C SER A 171 -2.09 7.62 -15.82
N HIS A 172 -3.24 7.87 -15.18
CA HIS A 172 -3.30 8.58 -13.91
C HIS A 172 -3.21 7.54 -12.78
N GLY A 173 -2.25 7.63 -11.86
CA GLY A 173 -2.14 6.67 -10.76
C GLY A 173 -1.65 5.26 -11.14
N LEU A 174 -1.76 4.34 -10.18
CA LEU A 174 -1.24 2.97 -10.29
C LEU A 174 -2.15 2.08 -11.15
N ILE A 175 -1.62 0.97 -11.64
CA ILE A 175 -2.40 -0.10 -12.28
C ILE A 175 -2.64 -1.27 -11.32
N THR A 176 -3.56 -2.17 -11.66
CA THR A 176 -3.73 -3.43 -10.92
C THR A 176 -2.44 -4.24 -10.91
N MET A 177 -2.09 -4.77 -9.74
CA MET A 177 -1.00 -5.73 -9.57
C MET A 177 -1.56 -7.15 -9.53
N PRO A 178 -0.88 -8.14 -10.13
CA PRO A 178 -1.27 -9.54 -9.95
C PRO A 178 -1.02 -9.95 -8.49
N ALA A 179 -2.10 -10.21 -7.75
CA ALA A 179 -1.99 -10.77 -6.41
C ALA A 179 -1.32 -12.14 -6.43
N LYS A 180 -0.64 -12.48 -5.34
CA LYS A 180 -0.09 -13.80 -5.06
C LYS A 180 -1.04 -14.57 -4.15
N VAL A 181 -1.03 -15.90 -4.23
CA VAL A 181 -1.79 -16.74 -3.31
C VAL A 181 -1.42 -16.38 -1.87
N GLY A 182 -2.41 -16.13 -1.02
CA GLY A 182 -2.21 -15.66 0.35
C GLY A 182 -2.00 -14.14 0.48
N SER A 183 -2.19 -13.35 -0.58
CA SER A 183 -2.06 -11.89 -0.52
C SER A 183 -3.35 -11.15 -0.84
N LEU A 184 -3.48 -9.98 -0.23
CA LEU A 184 -4.49 -8.98 -0.51
C LEU A 184 -3.80 -7.65 -0.77
N ILE A 185 -4.13 -7.03 -1.90
CA ILE A 185 -3.63 -5.73 -2.31
C ILE A 185 -4.79 -4.73 -2.24
N ALA A 186 -4.58 -3.60 -1.57
CA ALA A 186 -5.54 -2.50 -1.53
C ALA A 186 -4.88 -1.21 -2.03
N PHE A 187 -5.54 -0.56 -2.99
CA PHE A 187 -5.16 0.75 -3.52
C PHE A 187 -6.16 1.79 -3.00
N ALA A 188 -5.67 2.97 -2.63
CA ALA A 188 -6.50 4.08 -2.18
C ALA A 188 -7.49 4.59 -3.24
N CYS A 189 -7.20 4.37 -4.52
CA CYS A 189 -8.10 4.70 -5.63
C CYS A 189 -8.09 3.61 -6.70
N ALA A 190 -8.99 3.73 -7.68
CA ALA A 190 -9.10 2.76 -8.75
C ALA A 190 -7.88 2.82 -9.66
N PRO A 191 -7.49 1.70 -10.29
CA PRO A 191 -6.43 1.70 -11.29
C PRO A 191 -6.70 2.77 -12.36
N GLY A 192 -5.71 3.58 -12.69
CA GLY A 192 -5.91 4.66 -13.66
C GLY A 192 -6.58 5.93 -13.10
N THR A 193 -6.77 6.04 -11.78
CA THR A 193 -7.28 7.25 -11.10
C THR A 193 -6.41 7.66 -9.91
N THR A 194 -6.60 8.88 -9.40
CA THR A 194 -5.82 9.46 -8.30
C THR A 194 -6.58 9.42 -6.98
N ALA A 195 -5.88 9.16 -5.88
CA ALA A 195 -6.39 9.42 -4.53
C ALA A 195 -6.22 10.90 -4.17
N ASP A 196 -7.11 11.40 -3.31
CA ASP A 196 -7.01 12.71 -2.68
C ASP A 196 -6.12 12.60 -1.42
N ASP A 197 -5.09 13.45 -1.31
CA ASP A 197 -4.27 13.56 -0.09
C ASP A 197 -5.06 14.23 1.05
N GLY A 198 -6.30 14.67 0.79
CA GLY A 198 -7.20 15.29 1.75
C GLY A 198 -7.50 16.73 1.34
N ARG A 199 -8.67 17.25 1.74
CA ARG A 199 -9.02 18.66 1.49
C ARG A 199 -8.22 19.57 2.41
N ASP A 200 -8.04 20.83 2.03
CA ASP A 200 -7.42 21.87 2.86
C ASP A 200 -7.95 21.83 4.31
N GLY A 201 -7.04 21.60 5.27
CA GLY A 201 -7.34 21.53 6.70
C GLY A 201 -7.78 20.15 7.22
N GLU A 202 -7.90 19.13 6.36
CA GLU A 202 -7.95 17.74 6.80
C GLU A 202 -6.56 17.24 7.19
N VAL A 203 -6.54 16.28 8.12
CA VAL A 203 -5.31 15.77 8.77
C VAL A 203 -4.85 14.44 8.15
N HIS A 204 -5.64 13.88 7.24
CA HIS A 204 -5.45 12.54 6.66
C HIS A 204 -6.00 12.49 5.23
N GLY A 205 -5.36 11.70 4.36
CA GLY A 205 -5.95 11.28 3.09
C GLY A 205 -7.22 10.44 3.31
N LEU A 206 -8.17 10.49 2.37
CA LEU A 206 -9.49 9.87 2.56
C LEU A 206 -9.40 8.35 2.80
N PHE A 207 -8.54 7.66 2.07
CA PHE A 207 -8.37 6.23 2.23
C PHE A 207 -7.82 5.89 3.62
N THR A 208 -6.71 6.53 4.01
CA THR A 208 -6.09 6.29 5.31
C THR A 208 -7.01 6.67 6.48
N LYS A 209 -7.75 7.77 6.39
CA LYS A 209 -8.76 8.18 7.37
C LYS A 209 -9.73 7.03 7.70
N TYR A 210 -10.40 6.49 6.68
CA TYR A 210 -11.39 5.42 6.88
C TYR A 210 -10.73 4.08 7.20
N LEU A 211 -9.53 3.81 6.69
CA LEU A 211 -8.79 2.62 7.05
C LEU A 211 -8.44 2.62 8.56
N LEU A 212 -7.96 3.75 9.10
CA LEU A 212 -7.67 3.92 10.53
C LEU A 212 -8.92 3.80 11.40
N GLU A 213 -10.09 4.23 10.92
CA GLU A 213 -11.35 4.06 11.63
C GLU A 213 -11.77 2.58 11.70
N HIS A 214 -11.76 1.89 10.56
CA HIS A 214 -12.25 0.51 10.48
C HIS A 214 -11.28 -0.53 11.07
N LEU A 215 -9.96 -0.31 10.98
CA LEU A 215 -8.94 -1.19 11.60
C LEU A 215 -9.04 -1.29 13.13
N LYS A 216 -9.74 -0.36 13.78
CA LYS A 216 -10.01 -0.40 15.21
C LYS A 216 -11.14 -1.38 15.57
N THR A 217 -11.85 -1.93 14.58
CA THR A 217 -12.95 -2.87 14.80
C THR A 217 -12.38 -4.27 15.04
N PRO A 218 -12.50 -4.83 16.25
CA PRO A 218 -11.96 -6.14 16.55
C PRO A 218 -12.76 -7.25 15.86
N ASN A 219 -12.09 -8.36 15.55
CA ASN A 219 -12.68 -9.60 15.04
C ASN A 219 -13.47 -9.41 13.73
N GLU A 220 -13.15 -8.38 12.95
CA GLU A 220 -13.73 -8.16 11.63
C GLU A 220 -12.83 -8.72 10.52
N ASP A 221 -13.45 -9.47 9.63
CA ASP A 221 -12.83 -9.94 8.40
C ASP A 221 -12.27 -8.79 7.57
N ILE A 222 -11.03 -8.92 7.11
CA ILE A 222 -10.32 -7.87 6.38
C ILE A 222 -10.99 -7.49 5.05
N GLU A 223 -11.59 -8.44 4.31
CA GLU A 223 -12.27 -8.10 3.06
C GLU A 223 -13.57 -7.35 3.33
N LYS A 224 -14.31 -7.74 4.37
CA LYS A 224 -15.48 -7.00 4.85
C LYS A 224 -15.10 -5.59 5.33
N LEU A 225 -14.00 -5.47 6.08
CA LEU A 225 -13.44 -4.22 6.57
C LEU A 225 -13.13 -3.28 5.41
N LEU A 226 -12.39 -3.75 4.41
CA LEU A 226 -12.01 -2.96 3.23
C LEU A 226 -13.20 -2.59 2.35
N ARG A 227 -14.26 -3.41 2.32
CA ARG A 227 -15.52 -3.02 1.68
C ARG A 227 -16.19 -1.85 2.40
N ARG A 228 -16.12 -1.78 3.74
CA ARG A 228 -16.62 -0.61 4.50
C ARG A 228 -15.79 0.63 4.21
N VAL A 229 -14.46 0.49 4.22
CA VAL A 229 -13.53 1.56 3.82
C VAL A 229 -13.90 2.11 2.44
N ARG A 230 -14.10 1.23 1.45
CA ARG A 230 -14.54 1.65 0.10
C ARG A 230 -15.84 2.45 0.13
N ASN A 231 -16.85 1.97 0.85
CA ASN A 231 -18.15 2.63 0.90
C ASN A 231 -18.07 4.03 1.53
N ASP A 232 -17.27 4.19 2.59
CA ASP A 232 -17.12 5.48 3.25
C ASP A 232 -16.28 6.46 2.42
N VAL A 233 -15.22 5.99 1.75
CA VAL A 233 -14.44 6.79 0.80
C VAL A 233 -15.33 7.25 -0.36
N LEU A 234 -16.12 6.36 -0.95
CA LEU A 234 -17.08 6.71 -2.02
C LEU A 234 -18.04 7.82 -1.57
N LYS A 235 -18.60 7.67 -0.37
CA LYS A 235 -19.54 8.66 0.19
C LYS A 235 -18.86 10.01 0.45
N ALA A 236 -17.65 10.02 1.01
CA ALA A 236 -16.94 11.25 1.36
C ALA A 236 -16.40 12.00 0.14
N SER A 237 -15.91 11.25 -0.85
CA SER A 237 -15.41 11.77 -2.12
C SER A 237 -16.51 12.10 -3.13
N ARG A 238 -17.79 11.84 -2.83
CA ARG A 238 -18.90 11.97 -3.80
C ARG A 238 -18.64 11.15 -5.07
N GLU A 239 -18.17 9.92 -4.88
CA GLU A 239 -17.86 8.94 -5.91
C GLU A 239 -16.64 9.28 -6.79
N GLU A 240 -15.86 10.31 -6.43
CA GLU A 240 -14.63 10.69 -7.16
C GLU A 240 -13.44 9.77 -6.85
N GLN A 241 -13.41 9.14 -5.67
CA GLN A 241 -12.36 8.21 -5.25
C GLN A 241 -12.96 6.84 -4.92
N ILE A 242 -12.42 5.79 -5.56
CA ILE A 242 -12.91 4.41 -5.40
C ILE A 242 -11.76 3.49 -4.99
N PRO A 243 -11.61 3.14 -3.70
CA PRO A 243 -10.59 2.19 -3.28
C PRO A 243 -10.74 0.84 -3.97
N HIS A 244 -9.66 0.34 -4.56
CA HIS A 244 -9.64 -0.93 -5.28
C HIS A 244 -8.96 -2.01 -4.45
N VAL A 245 -9.50 -3.23 -4.48
CA VAL A 245 -8.95 -4.38 -3.74
C VAL A 245 -8.85 -5.58 -4.66
N THR A 246 -7.69 -6.24 -4.65
CA THR A 246 -7.46 -7.53 -5.29
C THR A 246 -7.04 -8.51 -4.22
N SER A 247 -7.73 -9.64 -4.10
CA SER A 247 -7.48 -10.64 -3.06
C SER A 247 -7.34 -12.03 -3.65
N LEU A 248 -6.34 -12.76 -3.16
CA LEU A 248 -6.17 -14.21 -3.32
C LEU A 248 -5.87 -14.84 -1.95
N LEU A 249 -6.46 -14.30 -0.89
CA LEU A 249 -6.40 -14.91 0.44
C LEU A 249 -7.00 -16.33 0.39
N THR A 250 -6.43 -17.24 1.18
CA THR A 250 -6.80 -18.66 1.16
C THR A 250 -7.57 -19.11 2.41
N TYR A 251 -7.94 -18.17 3.27
CA TYR A 251 -8.68 -18.44 4.51
C TYR A 251 -9.99 -17.65 4.48
N ASP A 252 -11.07 -18.27 4.96
CA ASP A 252 -12.41 -17.68 4.93
C ASP A 252 -12.57 -16.45 5.84
N HIS A 253 -11.69 -16.32 6.84
CA HIS A 253 -11.75 -15.26 7.82
C HIS A 253 -10.35 -14.88 8.31
N ILE A 254 -9.93 -13.65 8.03
CA ILE A 254 -8.66 -13.11 8.56
C ILE A 254 -8.90 -11.75 9.23
N CYS A 255 -8.50 -11.65 10.49
CA CYS A 255 -8.63 -10.44 11.31
C CYS A 255 -7.26 -9.80 11.56
N LEU A 256 -7.13 -8.51 11.30
CA LEU A 256 -5.90 -7.77 11.67
C LEU A 256 -5.88 -7.45 13.16
N PHE A 257 -7.03 -7.10 13.72
CA PHE A 257 -7.22 -6.85 15.15
C PHE A 257 -8.11 -7.93 15.77
N GLU A 258 -7.55 -8.69 16.70
CA GLU A 258 -8.27 -9.70 17.47
C GLU A 258 -8.38 -9.25 18.92
N GLN A 259 -9.56 -9.39 19.52
CA GLN A 259 -9.78 -9.14 20.95
C GLN A 259 -10.27 -10.44 21.60
N GLU A 260 -9.49 -10.97 22.55
CA GLU A 260 -9.86 -12.18 23.30
C GLU A 260 -11.17 -11.95 24.08
N GLY A 261 -12.10 -12.91 23.96
CA GLY A 261 -13.36 -12.93 24.71
C GLY A 261 -14.63 -13.18 23.88
N ASN A 262 -14.54 -13.14 22.54
CA ASN A 262 -15.61 -13.65 21.67
C ASN A 262 -15.12 -14.95 21.03
N ASP A 263 -15.72 -16.07 21.42
CA ASP A 263 -15.65 -17.32 20.67
C ASP A 263 -15.94 -17.00 19.20
N PHE A 264 -14.96 -17.21 18.32
CA PHE A 264 -15.25 -17.30 16.90
C PHE A 264 -16.36 -18.34 16.74
N PRO A 265 -17.44 -18.07 16.00
CA PRO A 265 -18.37 -19.13 15.65
C PRO A 265 -17.56 -20.18 14.93
N GLN A 266 -17.33 -21.31 15.60
CA GLN A 266 -16.85 -22.50 14.93
C GLN A 266 -17.92 -22.84 13.92
N TYR A 267 -17.67 -22.55 12.64
CA TYR A 267 -18.48 -23.06 11.57
C TYR A 267 -18.33 -24.59 11.62
N LYS A 268 -19.30 -25.24 12.27
CA LYS A 268 -19.46 -26.69 12.16
C LYS A 268 -19.85 -26.97 10.71
N ILE A 269 -19.01 -27.76 10.05
CA ILE A 269 -19.30 -28.43 8.78
C ILE A 269 -20.47 -29.39 8.98
#